data_AF-A0A0F9DU86-F1
#
_entry.id   AF-A0A0F9DU86-F1
#
_cell.length_a   1.000
_cell.length_b   1.000
_cell.length_c   1.000
_cell.angle_alpha   90.00
_cell.angle_beta   90.00
_cell.angle_gamma   90.00
#
_symmetry.space_group_name_H-M   'P 1'
#
loop_
_entity.id
_entity.type
_entity.pdbx_description
1 polymer ?
#
loop_
_entity_poly.entity_id
_entity_poly.type
_entity_poly.pdbx_seq_one_letter_code
_entity_poly.pdbx_strand_id
1 'polypeptide(L)' 'MQATFWGGEIDSLSIERLRQFEPPEGYYLAFSGGKDSIVLYHLAYRAKVRFNAVYNYTT' A
#
# COMPACT_ATOMS: atom_id res chain seq x y z
N MET A 1 -6.75 -14.32 9.17
CA MET A 1 -7.26 -13.10 8.50
C MET A 1 -7.66 -12.11 9.58
N GLN A 2 -7.34 -10.83 9.42
CA GLN A 2 -7.60 -9.81 10.44
C GLN A 2 -8.78 -8.94 10.01
N ALA A 3 -9.72 -8.73 10.92
CA ALA A 3 -10.92 -7.96 10.69
C ALA A 3 -10.77 -6.52 11.21
N THR A 4 -11.46 -5.61 10.54
CA THR A 4 -11.76 -4.27 11.04
C THR A 4 -12.77 -4.36 12.17
N PHE A 5 -12.91 -3.28 12.96
CA PHE A 5 -13.93 -3.18 14.00
C PHE A 5 -15.36 -3.35 13.47
N TRP A 6 -15.58 -3.08 12.18
CA TRP A 6 -16.87 -3.12 11.50
C TRP A 6 -17.16 -4.45 10.80
N GLY A 7 -16.32 -5.48 11.01
CA GLY A 7 -16.52 -6.81 10.44
C GLY A 7 -16.03 -6.99 9.00
N GLY A 8 -15.49 -5.95 8.35
CA GLY A 8 -14.81 -6.06 7.04
C GLY A 8 -13.36 -6.51 7.16
N GLU A 9 -12.77 -7.05 6.08
CA GLU A 9 -11.35 -7.45 6.06
C GLU A 9 -10.41 -6.26 5.85
N ILE A 10 -9.32 -6.21 6.63
CA ILE A 10 -8.37 -5.08 6.57
C ILE A 10 -7.66 -4.97 5.22
N ASP A 11 -7.37 -6.11 4.58
CA ASP A 11 -6.63 -6.17 3.32
C ASP A 11 -7.46 -5.57 2.18
N SER A 12 -8.72 -6.00 2.08
CA SER A 12 -9.67 -5.52 1.07
C SER A 12 -9.92 -4.03 1.23
N LEU A 13 -10.16 -3.57 2.47
CA LEU A 13 -10.35 -2.15 2.76
C LEU A 13 -9.12 -1.31 2.39
N SER A 14 -7.91 -1.83 2.66
CA SER A 14 -6.67 -1.12 2.32
C SER A 14 -6.44 -1.04 0.80
N ILE A 15 -6.74 -2.11 0.07
CA ILE A 15 -6.66 -2.13 -1.39
C ILE A 15 -7.65 -1.14 -2.01
N GLU A 16 -8.89 -1.10 -1.51
CA GLU A 16 -9.91 -0.17 -1.99
C GLU A 16 -9.50 1.28 -1.75
N ARG A 17 -8.95 1.59 -0.58
CA ARG A 17 -8.43 2.93 -0.27
C ARG A 17 -7.32 3.36 -1.22
N LEU A 18 -6.37 2.48 -1.53
CA LEU A 18 -5.30 2.80 -2.49
C LEU A 18 -5.85 3.12 -3.88
N ARG A 19 -6.91 2.42 -4.33
CA ARG A 19 -7.56 2.72 -5.62
C ARG A 19 -8.34 4.02 -5.59
N GLN A 20 -9.10 4.26 -4.52
CA GLN A 20 -9.96 5.43 -4.39
C GLN A 20 -9.18 6.74 -4.38
N PHE A 21 -8.00 6.73 -3.76
CA PHE A 21 -7.15 7.90 -3.60
C PHE A 21 -5.91 7.86 -4.50
N GLU A 22 -5.93 7.08 -5.58
CA GLU A 22 -4.83 7.03 -6.54
C GLU A 22 -4.69 8.41 -7.21
N PRO A 23 -3.54 9.10 -7.08
CA PRO A 23 -3.33 10.38 -7.74
C PRO A 23 -3.21 10.17 -9.26
N PRO A 24 -3.52 11.19 -10.09
CA PRO A 24 -3.41 11.09 -11.54
C PRO A 24 -2.02 10.64 -12.03
N GLU A 25 -0.97 11.07 -11.37
CA GLU A 25 0.43 10.73 -11.65
C GLU A 25 0.88 9.37 -11.09
N GLY A 26 0.08 8.74 -10.23
CA GLY A 26 0.45 7.55 -9.47
C GLY A 26 1.27 7.85 -8.21
N TYR A 27 1.38 6.88 -7.31
CA TYR A 27 2.06 7.07 -6.03
C TYR A 27 3.58 7.13 -6.18
N TYR A 28 4.22 8.00 -5.40
CA TYR A 28 5.63 7.88 -5.07
C TYR A 28 5.77 7.02 -3.80
N LEU A 29 6.32 5.82 -3.93
CA LEU A 29 6.41 4.85 -2.84
C LEU A 29 7.86 4.70 -2.38
N ALA A 30 8.20 5.35 -1.27
CA ALA A 30 9.49 5.14 -0.61
C ALA A 30 9.47 3.81 0.16
N PHE A 31 10.43 2.92 -0.10
CA PHE A 31 10.55 1.65 0.62
C PHE A 31 11.94 1.48 1.23
N SER A 32 12.02 1.04 2.49
CA SER A 32 13.30 0.87 3.21
C SER A 32 13.77 -0.57 3.29
N GLY A 33 12.91 -1.52 2.90
CA GLY A 33 13.11 -2.94 3.18
C GLY A 33 12.66 -3.36 4.58
N GLY A 34 12.17 -2.43 5.40
CA GLY A 34 11.47 -2.73 6.64
C GLY A 34 10.09 -3.34 6.38
N LYS A 35 9.58 -4.13 7.34
CA LYS A 35 8.29 -4.85 7.22
C LYS A 35 7.14 -3.95 6.78
N ASP A 36 7.05 -2.74 7.34
CA ASP A 36 5.93 -1.83 7.12
C ASP A 36 5.95 -1.30 5.67
N SER A 37 7.15 -0.96 5.17
CA SER A 37 7.33 -0.50 3.79
C SER A 37 7.12 -1.61 2.75
N ILE A 38 7.50 -2.85 3.07
CA ILE A 38 7.26 -4.02 2.23
C ILE A 38 5.76 -4.32 2.12
N VAL A 39 5.02 -4.22 3.24
CA VAL A 39 3.56 -4.38 3.24
C VAL A 39 2.90 -3.34 2.34
N LEU A 40 3.31 -2.06 2.40
CA LEU A 40 2.79 -1.02 1.51
C LEU A 40 3.08 -1.31 0.03
N TYR A 41 4.30 -1.73 -0.31
CA TYR A 41 4.66 -2.14 -1.67
C TYR A 41 3.77 -3.28 -2.16
N HIS A 42 3.57 -4.31 -1.33
CA HIS A 42 2.73 -5.46 -1.66
C HIS A 42 1.26 -5.07 -1.83
N LEU A 43 0.73 -4.17 -1.00
CA LEU A 43 -0.64 -3.67 -1.11
C LEU A 43 -0.84 -2.83 -2.37
N ALA A 44 0.10 -1.92 -2.69
CA ALA A 44 0.06 -1.13 -3.92
C ALA A 44 0.08 -2.03 -5.18
N TYR A 45 0.94 -3.05 -5.17
CA TYR A 45 0.99 -4.05 -6.23
C TYR A 45 -0.34 -4.83 -6.37
N ARG A 46 -0.92 -5.33 -5.26
CA ARG A 46 -2.22 -6.03 -5.26
C ARG A 46 -3.38 -5.11 -5.69
N ALA A 47 -3.30 -3.83 -5.36
CA ALA A 47 -4.30 -2.84 -5.74
C ALA A 47 -4.29 -2.52 -7.24
N LYS A 48 -3.18 -2.80 -7.96
CA LYS A 48 -2.97 -2.47 -9.38
C LYS A 48 -3.02 -0.96 -9.65
N VAL A 49 -2.58 -0.16 -8.69
CA VAL A 49 -2.43 1.30 -8.83
C VAL A 49 -1.09 1.62 -9.50
N ARG A 50 -0.97 2.78 -10.15
CA ARG A 50 0.32 3.27 -10.66
C ARG A 50 1.18 3.73 -9.48
N PHE A 51 2.43 3.29 -9.44
CA PHE A 51 3.40 3.79 -8.47
C PHE A 51 4.84 3.67 -8.97
N ASN A 52 5.70 4.56 -8.50
CA ASN A 52 7.15 4.48 -8.64
C ASN A 52 7.75 4.12 -7.27
N ALA A 53 8.43 2.97 -7.19
CA ALA A 53 9.05 2.51 -5.95
C ALA A 53 10.51 2.97 -5.87
N VAL A 54 10.87 3.70 -4.81
CA VAL A 54 12.23 4.21 -4.59
C VAL A 54 12.78 3.67 -3.28
N TYR A 55 13.94 3.03 -3.35
CA TYR A 55 14.61 2.50 -2.16
C TYR A 55 15.18 3.64 -1.33
N ASN A 56 14.76 3.73 -0.06
CA ASN A 56 15.23 4.73 0.89
C ASN A 56 15.65 4.05 2.20
N TYR A 57 16.96 3.94 2.42
CA TYR A 57 17.51 3.28 3.59
C TYR A 57 17.37 4.18 4.83
N THR A 58 16.58 3.72 5.81
CA THR A 58 16.43 4.37 7.10
C THR A 58 17.32 3.63 8.10
N THR A 59 18.51 4.17 8.38
CA THR A 59 19.44 3.69 9.44
C THR A 59 18.86 3.93 10.82
#